data_AF-A0A7K2EEM7-F1
#
_entry.id   AF-A0A7K2EEM7-F1
#
_cell.length_a   1.000
_cell.length_b   1.000
_cell.length_c   1.000
_cell.angle_alpha   90.00
_cell.angle_beta   90.00
_cell.angle_gamma   90.00
#
_symmetry.space_group_name_H-M   'P 1'
#
loop_
_entity.id
_entity.type
_entity.pdbx_description
1 polymer ?
#
loop_
_entity_poly.entity_id
_entity_poly.type
_entity_poly.pdbx_seq_one_letter_code
_entity_poly.pdbx_strand_id
1 'polypeptide(L)' 'MSATQEFRVSSSGQMSLPAAARHRWGLDNGGPVDVLDLGFGVLTVPKGEGGRLLDDLLSRDEHAAYARSLADDPDLATT' A
#
# COMPACT_ATOMS: atom_id res chain seq x y z
N MET A 1 4.60 -20.84 -5.11
CA MET A 1 4.49 -21.31 -3.71
C MET A 1 4.29 -20.10 -2.82
N SER A 2 3.17 -20.02 -2.11
CA SER A 2 2.92 -18.98 -1.12
C SER A 2 3.28 -19.54 0.24
N ALA A 3 4.40 -19.08 0.79
CA ALA A 3 4.84 -19.38 2.14
C ALA A 3 5.05 -18.05 2.87
N THR A 4 4.59 -17.97 4.12
CA THR A 4 4.82 -16.80 4.96
C THR A 4 6.32 -16.70 5.26
N GLN A 5 6.92 -15.56 4.93
CA GLN A 5 8.28 -15.23 5.33
C GLN A 5 8.24 -14.08 6.34
N GLU A 6 8.94 -14.26 7.45
CA GLU A 6 9.12 -13.22 8.45
C GLU A 6 10.34 -12.36 8.13
N PHE A 7 10.17 -11.05 8.20
CA PHE A 7 11.25 -10.09 8.02
C PHE A 7 11.33 -9.20 9.24
N ARG A 8 12.56 -8.94 9.71
CA ARG A 8 12.80 -7.97 10.77
C ARG A 8 12.78 -6.56 10.16
N VAL A 9 11.94 -5.70 10.72
CA VAL A 9 12.01 -4.26 10.48
C VAL A 9 13.15 -3.69 11.32
N SER A 10 13.99 -2.85 10.71
CA SER A 10 15.08 -2.17 11.43
C SER A 10 14.51 -1.20 12.48
N SER A 11 15.35 -0.75 13.41
CA SER A 11 14.98 0.30 14.38
C SER A 11 14.60 1.63 13.72
N SER A 12 15.04 1.86 12.49
CA SER A 12 14.66 3.01 11.66
C SER A 12 13.39 2.78 10.83
N GLY A 13 12.65 1.68 11.06
CA GLY A 13 11.40 1.39 10.37
C GLY A 13 11.57 0.86 8.94
N GLN A 14 12.78 0.46 8.55
CA GLN A 14 13.05 0.00 7.18
C GLN A 14 13.04 -1.53 7.09
N MET A 15 12.52 -2.05 5.98
CA MET A 15 12.65 -3.46 5.62
C MET A 15 13.09 -3.59 4.16
N SER A 16 13.85 -4.63 3.85
CA SER A 16 14.21 -4.92 2.47
C SER A 16 13.09 -5.69 1.78
N LEU A 17 12.66 -5.20 0.62
CA LEU A 17 11.76 -5.96 -0.24
C LEU A 17 12.44 -7.27 -0.67
N PRO A 18 11.79 -8.44 -0.62
CA PRO A 18 12.40 -9.71 -0.99
C PRO A 18 13.00 -9.68 -2.40
N ALA A 19 14.15 -10.34 -2.61
CA ALA A 19 14.86 -10.31 -3.89
C ALA A 19 13.97 -10.76 -5.07
N ALA A 20 13.21 -11.84 -4.88
CA ALA A 20 12.28 -12.33 -5.91
C ALA A 20 11.21 -11.29 -6.28
N ALA A 21 10.74 -10.49 -5.32
CA ALA A 21 9.79 -9.40 -5.59
C ALA A 21 10.48 -8.24 -6.32
N ARG A 22 11.70 -7.85 -5.93
CA ARG A 22 12.49 -6.82 -6.63
C ARG A 22 12.71 -7.17 -8.09
N HIS A 23 13.21 -8.37 -8.39
CA HIS A 23 13.43 -8.83 -9.76
C HIS A 23 12.14 -8.82 -10.58
N ARG A 24 11.05 -9.36 -10.02
CA ARG A 24 9.75 -9.41 -10.69
C ARG A 24 9.17 -8.02 -10.98
N TRP A 25 9.46 -7.03 -10.15
CA TRP A 25 8.97 -5.66 -10.29
C TRP A 25 9.98 -4.73 -10.98
N GLY A 26 11.14 -5.24 -11.41
CA GLY A 26 12.19 -4.43 -12.04
C GLY A 26 12.89 -3.44 -11.10
N LEU A 27 12.93 -3.72 -9.80
CA LEU A 27 13.50 -2.87 -8.75
C LEU A 27 14.92 -3.29 -8.33
N ASP A 28 15.67 -3.91 -9.23
CA ASP A 28 17.02 -4.42 -8.93
C ASP A 28 18.01 -3.31 -8.57
N ASN A 29 17.77 -2.11 -9.11
CA ASN A 29 18.53 -0.90 -8.80
C ASN A 29 17.79 0.02 -7.82
N GLY A 30 16.78 -0.52 -7.12
CA GLY A 30 15.83 0.26 -6.34
C GLY A 30 14.79 0.96 -7.21
N GLY A 31 13.86 1.66 -6.56
CA GLY A 31 12.78 2.38 -7.21
C GLY A 31 11.56 2.50 -6.30
N PRO A 32 10.54 3.25 -6.74
CA PRO A 32 9.35 3.49 -5.95
C PRO A 32 8.42 2.27 -5.92
N VAL A 33 7.66 2.18 -4.83
CA VAL A 33 6.54 1.26 -4.63
C VAL A 33 5.34 2.06 -4.14
N ASP A 34 4.13 1.53 -4.33
CA ASP A 34 2.96 2.05 -3.64
C ASP A 34 2.80 1.29 -2.31
N VAL A 35 2.42 2.02 -1.27
CA VAL A 35 2.17 1.49 0.08
C VAL A 35 0.76 1.87 0.49
N LEU A 36 -0.06 0.86 0.75
CA LEU A 36 -1.43 1.03 1.22
C LEU A 36 -1.48 0.60 2.68
N ASP A 37 -1.95 1.50 3.54
CA ASP A 37 -2.25 1.19 4.93
C ASP A 37 -3.72 0.75 5.03
N LEU A 38 -3.93 -0.48 5.53
CA LEU A 38 -5.26 -1.09 5.70
C LEU A 38 -5.66 -1.14 7.18
N GLY A 39 -4.92 -0.49 8.08
CA GLY A 39 -5.13 -0.46 9.53
C GLY A 39 -4.69 -1.75 10.25
N PHE A 40 -5.03 -2.93 9.70
CA PHE A 40 -4.58 -4.22 10.24
C PHE A 40 -3.29 -4.75 9.58
N GLY A 41 -2.82 -4.07 8.53
CA GLY A 41 -1.64 -4.47 7.78
C GLY A 41 -1.29 -3.44 6.71
N VAL A 42 -0.06 -3.56 6.20
CA VAL A 42 0.45 -2.72 5.12
C VAL A 42 0.63 -3.57 3.88
N LEU A 43 0.05 -3.15 2.77
CA LEU A 43 0.19 -3.78 1.47
C LEU A 43 1.16 -2.97 0.61
N THR A 44 2.27 -3.58 0.21
CA THR A 44 3.23 -2.99 -0.72
C THR A 44 3.07 -3.61 -2.11
N VAL A 45 2.92 -2.79 -3.13
CA VAL A 45 2.73 -3.20 -4.53
C VAL A 45 3.63 -2.39 -5.47
N PRO A 46 3.83 -2.82 -6.73
CA PRO A 46 4.51 -1.98 -7.73
C PRO A 46 3.86 -0.61 -7.86
N LYS A 47 4.66 0.42 -8.15
CA LYS A 47 4.15 1.77 -8.37
C LYS A 47 3.06 1.79 -9.44
N GLY A 48 1.94 2.44 -9.15
CA GLY A 48 0.78 2.59 -10.03
C GLY A 48 -0.28 1.50 -9.86
N GLU A 49 0.01 0.41 -9.15
CA GLU A 49 -0.95 -0.67 -8.92
C GLU A 49 -1.86 -0.38 -7.72
N GLY A 50 -1.41 0.44 -6.75
CA GLY A 50 -2.20 0.74 -5.56
C GLY A 50 -3.53 1.43 -5.88
N GLY A 51 -3.50 2.44 -6.75
CA GLY A 51 -4.70 3.12 -7.22
C GLY A 51 -5.65 2.20 -7.97
N ARG A 52 -5.14 1.30 -8.82
CA ARG A 52 -5.96 0.34 -9.58
C ARG A 52 -6.64 -0.66 -8.65
N LEU A 53 -5.91 -1.18 -7.67
CA LEU A 53 -6.47 -2.06 -6.65
C LEU A 53 -7.57 -1.37 -5.83
N LEU A 54 -7.36 -0.12 -5.43
CA LEU A 54 -8.40 0.64 -4.71
C LEU A 54 -9.61 0.91 -5.59
N ASP A 55 -9.41 1.31 -6.86
CA ASP A 55 -10.51 1.54 -7.82
C ASP A 55 -11.31 0.26 -8.12
N ASP A 56 -10.65 -0.91 -8.12
CA ASP A 56 -11.29 -2.21 -8.34
C ASP A 56 -12.01 -2.74 -7.08
N LEU A 57 -11.53 -2.39 -5.88
CA LEU A 57 -12.06 -2.88 -4.59
C LEU A 57 -13.11 -1.96 -3.97
N LEU A 58 -12.98 -0.65 -4.19
CA LEU A 58 -13.93 0.36 -3.73
C LEU A 58 -14.67 0.85 -4.97
N SER A 59 -15.97 0.56 -5.05
CA SER A 59 -16.77 1.27 -6.04
C SER A 59 -16.66 2.78 -5.78
N ARG A 60 -16.70 3.59 -6.85
CA ARG A 60 -16.70 5.06 -6.73
C ARG A 60 -17.73 5.58 -5.73
N ASP A 61 -18.86 4.89 -5.60
CA ASP A 61 -19.94 5.23 -4.69
C ASP A 61 -19.57 4.99 -3.22
N GLU A 62 -18.88 3.88 -2.92
CA GLU A 62 -18.37 3.57 -1.58
C GLU A 62 -17.25 4.52 -1.16
N HIS A 63 -16.33 4.83 -2.08
CA HIS A 63 -15.29 5.83 -1.83
C HIS A 63 -15.89 7.21 -1.54
N ALA A 64 -16.87 7.64 -2.34
CA ALA A 64 -17.57 8.90 -2.11
C ALA A 64 -18.37 8.92 -0.79
N ALA A 65 -18.93 7.77 -0.38
CA ALA A 65 -19.61 7.65 0.90
C ALA A 65 -18.64 7.75 2.09
N TYR A 66 -17.47 7.09 2.00
CA TYR A 66 -16.42 7.17 3.01
C TYR A 66 -15.85 8.59 3.11
N ALA A 67 -15.51 9.23 1.99
CA ALA A 67 -15.02 10.61 1.98
C ALA A 67 -16.05 11.59 2.61
N ARG A 68 -17.35 11.41 2.33
CA ARG A 68 -18.41 12.18 3.01
C ARG A 68 -18.46 11.91 4.52
N SER A 69 -18.19 10.69 4.97
CA SER A 69 -18.18 10.35 6.40
C SER A 69 -17.01 10.97 7.16
N LEU A 70 -15.93 11.32 6.45
CA LEU A 70 -14.76 11.99 7.00
C LEU A 70 -14.86 13.53 6.96
N ALA A 71 -15.94 14.09 6.41
CA ALA A 71 -16.06 15.53 6.20
C ALA A 71 -15.98 16.36 7.49
N ASP A 72 -16.29 15.74 8.64
CA ASP A 72 -16.26 16.37 9.97
C ASP A 72 -14.99 16.01 10.77
N ASP A 73 -14.04 15.26 10.19
CA ASP A 73 -12.74 14.93 10.80
C ASP A 73 -11.64 15.89 10.28
N PRO A 74 -11.23 16.88 11.08
CA PRO A 74 -10.30 17.92 10.65
C PRO A 74 -8.89 17.40 10.33
N ASP A 75 -8.49 16.23 10.85
CA ASP A 75 -7.18 15.63 10.57
C ASP A 75 -7.18 14.87 9.24
N LEU A 76 -8.36 14.54 8.69
CA LEU A 76 -8.52 13.73 7.47
C LEU A 76 -9.14 14.49 6.28
N ALA A 77 -9.60 15.73 6.47
CA ALA A 77 -10.32 16.53 5.47
C ALA A 77 -9.45 17.15 4.34
N THR A 78 -8.19 16.77 4.15
CA THR A 78 -7.24 17.46 3.24
C THR A 78 -6.64 16.63 2.09
N THR A 79 -7.18 15.45 1.78
CA THR A 79 -6.81 14.69 0.57
C THR A 79 -7.96 14.66 -0.43
#